data_AF-A0AB38NJE0-F1
#
_entry.id   AF-A0AB38NJE0-F1
#
_cell.length_a   1.000
_cell.length_b   1.000
_cell.length_c   1.000
_cell.angle_alpha   90.00
_cell.angle_beta   90.00
_cell.angle_gamma   90.00
#
_symmetry.space_group_name_H-M   'P 1'
#
loop_
_entity.id
_entity.type
_entity.pdbx_description
1 polymer ?
#
loop_
_entity_poly.entity_id
_entity_poly.type
_entity_poly.pdbx_seq_one_letter_code
_entity_poly.pdbx_strand_id
1 'polypeptide(L)' 'MMPILTHKNETDLFIASHPDSLTDFLKTELANNKHIYCCFPLSQFCFSFCRDLKARKVLSISFQNAHTLYPPFQRP' A
#
# COMPACT_ATOMS: atom_id res chain seq x y z
N MET A 1 27.47 -0.94 24.51
CA MET A 1 26.54 -0.25 23.59
C MET A 1 26.26 -1.22 22.45
N MET A 2 25.04 -1.76 22.36
CA MET A 2 24.68 -2.70 21.29
C MET A 2 24.54 -1.94 19.96
N PRO A 3 25.03 -2.47 18.82
CA PRO A 3 24.79 -1.83 17.54
C PRO A 3 23.28 -1.88 17.27
N ILE A 4 22.72 -0.72 16.95
CA ILE A 4 21.33 -0.60 16.53
C ILE A 4 21.21 -1.46 15.26
N LEU A 5 20.44 -2.54 15.35
CA LEU A 5 20.00 -3.30 14.19
C LEU A 5 19.27 -2.29 13.29
N THR A 6 19.95 -1.85 12.22
CA THR A 6 19.33 -1.15 11.10
C THR A 6 18.22 -2.05 10.59
N HIS A 7 16.98 -1.71 10.98
CA HIS A 7 15.79 -2.45 10.63
C HIS A 7 15.68 -2.50 9.11
N LYS A 8 15.69 -3.72 8.57
CA LYS A 8 15.60 -4.09 7.15
C LYS A 8 14.29 -3.67 6.44
N ASN A 9 13.49 -2.75 6.99
CA ASN A 9 12.07 -2.63 6.64
C ASN A 9 11.61 -1.27 6.09
N GLU A 10 12.47 -0.25 6.00
CA GLU A 10 12.04 1.06 5.49
C GLU A 10 11.81 1.11 3.97
N THR A 11 12.29 0.11 3.22
CA THR A 11 12.15 0.09 1.76
C THR A 11 10.86 -0.53 1.24
N ASP A 12 10.13 -1.31 2.03
CA ASP A 12 9.00 -2.13 1.53
C ASP A 12 7.61 -1.58 1.81
N LEU A 13 7.51 -0.45 2.51
CA LEU A 13 6.26 0.23 2.82
C LEU A 13 6.19 1.59 2.11
N PHE A 14 5.14 1.80 1.31
CA PHE A 14 4.80 3.09 0.73
C PHE A 14 3.69 3.76 1.53
N ILE A 15 3.88 5.03 1.91
CA ILE A 15 2.88 5.81 2.64
C ILE A 15 2.20 6.78 1.68
N ALA A 16 0.92 6.55 1.41
CA ALA A 16 0.08 7.44 0.60
C ALA A 16 -0.70 8.39 1.52
N SER A 17 -0.37 9.68 1.47
CA SER A 17 -1.13 10.70 2.21
C SER A 17 -2.50 11.00 1.58
N HIS A 18 -2.61 10.87 0.26
CA HIS A 18 -3.81 11.14 -0.52
C HIS A 18 -4.06 10.07 -1.61
N PRO A 19 -5.32 9.89 -2.07
CA PRO A 19 -5.65 8.97 -3.15
C PRO A 19 -4.87 9.24 -4.45
N ASP A 20 -4.57 10.50 -4.75
CA ASP A 20 -3.81 10.88 -5.95
C ASP A 20 -2.36 10.37 -5.87
N SER A 21 -1.72 10.48 -4.71
CA SER A 21 -0.37 9.94 -4.49
C SER A 21 -0.33 8.42 -4.62
N LEU A 22 -1.38 7.73 -4.16
CA LEU A 22 -1.53 6.30 -4.38
C LEU A 22 -1.65 5.97 -5.88
N THR A 23 -2.46 6.75 -6.60
CA THR A 23 -2.67 6.59 -8.05
C THR A 23 -1.37 6.70 -8.82
N ASP A 24 -0.59 7.75 -8.54
CA ASP A 24 0.68 7.96 -9.22
C ASP A 24 1.71 6.90 -8.84
N PHE A 25 1.76 6.47 -7.57
CA PHE A 25 2.61 5.38 -7.15
C PHE A 25 2.30 4.06 -7.88
N LEU A 26 1.02 3.71 -8.04
CA LEU A 26 0.59 2.50 -8.73
C LEU A 26 0.89 2.51 -10.24
N LYS A 27 1.12 3.68 -10.84
CA LYS A 27 1.61 3.78 -12.23
C LYS A 27 3.09 3.44 -12.36
N THR A 28 3.86 3.51 -11.28
CA THR A 28 5.29 3.21 -11.28
C THR A 28 5.57 1.72 -11.03
N GLU A 29 6.76 1.27 -11.42
CA GLU A 29 7.25 -0.07 -11.08
C GLU A 29 7.64 -0.20 -9.60
N LEU A 30 7.76 0.92 -8.89
CA LEU A 30 8.10 0.94 -7.46
C LEU A 30 7.01 0.30 -6.60
N ALA A 31 5.77 0.27 -7.08
CA ALA A 31 4.66 -0.39 -6.41
C ALA A 31 4.77 -1.93 -6.41
N ASN A 32 5.70 -2.50 -7.19
CA ASN A 32 5.82 -3.94 -7.30
C ASN A 32 6.25 -4.59 -5.99
N ASN A 33 5.45 -5.56 -5.51
CA ASN A 33 5.71 -6.32 -4.27
C ASN A 33 5.90 -5.43 -3.02
N LYS A 34 5.20 -4.29 -2.95
CA LYS A 34 5.24 -3.39 -1.78
C LYS A 34 4.03 -3.56 -0.87
N HIS A 35 4.19 -3.12 0.37
CA HIS A 35 3.10 -2.80 1.28
C HIS A 35 2.72 -1.32 1.11
N ILE A 36 1.44 -1.01 1.26
CA ILE A 36 0.93 0.36 1.15
C ILE A 36 0.21 0.73 2.45
N TYR A 37 0.49 1.91 2.99
CA TYR A 37 -0.28 2.51 4.07
C TYR A 37 -0.92 3.80 3.59
N CYS A 38 -2.24 3.88 3.66
CA CYS A 38 -3.02 5.03 3.29
C CYS A 38 -3.41 5.82 4.53
N CYS A 39 -3.00 7.09 4.60
CA CYS A 39 -3.38 8.03 5.65
C CYS A 39 -4.80 8.59 5.46
N PHE A 40 -5.63 7.90 4.69
CA PHE A 40 -7.03 8.24 4.43
C PHE A 40 -7.90 7.00 4.67
N PRO A 41 -9.19 7.19 4.99
CA PRO A 41 -10.09 6.06 5.26
C PRO A 41 -10.41 5.27 4.00
N LEU A 42 -10.76 3.99 4.17
CA LEU A 42 -11.21 3.09 3.09
C LEU A 42 -12.40 3.67 2.29
N SER A 43 -13.22 4.56 2.87
CA SER A 43 -14.31 5.22 2.14
C SER A 43 -13.84 6.10 0.97
N GLN A 44 -12.60 6.59 1.02
CA GLN A 44 -11.97 7.34 -0.08
C GLN A 44 -11.20 6.43 -1.05
N PHE A 45 -11.10 5.14 -0.75
CA PHE A 45 -10.42 4.17 -1.60
C PHE A 45 -11.33 3.75 -2.77
N CYS A 46 -10.92 4.07 -3.98
CA CYS A 46 -11.67 3.68 -5.17
C CYS A 46 -11.40 2.22 -5.55
N PHE A 47 -12.45 1.45 -5.84
CA PHE A 47 -12.33 0.05 -6.22
C PHE A 47 -11.56 -0.17 -7.54
N SER A 48 -11.38 0.87 -8.35
CA SER A 48 -10.52 0.84 -9.54
C SER A 48 -9.07 0.48 -9.19
N PHE A 49 -8.59 0.89 -8.01
CA PHE A 49 -7.25 0.57 -7.53
C PHE A 49 -7.04 -0.93 -7.33
N CYS A 50 -8.07 -1.72 -7.06
CA CYS A 50 -7.94 -3.17 -6.88
C CYS A 50 -7.29 -3.86 -8.10
N ARG A 51 -7.56 -3.37 -9.32
CA ARG A 51 -6.93 -3.89 -10.53
C ARG A 51 -5.44 -3.57 -10.55
N ASP A 52 -5.08 -2.34 -10.22
CA ASP A 52 -3.70 -1.85 -10.28
C ASP A 52 -2.87 -2.47 -9.14
N LEU A 53 -3.44 -2.61 -7.95
CA LEU A 53 -2.84 -3.35 -6.83
C LEU A 53 -2.52 -4.80 -7.20
N LYS A 54 -3.42 -5.49 -7.92
CA LYS A 54 -3.17 -6.85 -8.42
C LYS A 54 -2.10 -6.86 -9.51
N ALA A 55 -2.17 -5.94 -10.47
CA ALA A 55 -1.19 -5.84 -11.54
C ALA A 55 0.24 -5.62 -11.01
N ARG A 56 0.35 -4.84 -9.93
CA ARG A 56 1.62 -4.56 -9.24
C ARG A 56 1.97 -5.56 -8.14
N LYS A 57 1.20 -6.64 -7.95
CA LYS A 57 1.47 -7.65 -6.90
C LYS A 57 1.67 -7.02 -5.51
N VAL A 58 0.90 -5.99 -5.17
CA VAL A 58 0.97 -5.33 -3.85
C VAL A 58 0.65 -6.36 -2.78
N LEU A 59 1.48 -6.41 -1.73
CA LEU A 59 1.41 -7.42 -0.68
C LEU A 59 0.28 -7.16 0.31
N SER A 60 0.09 -5.89 0.69
CA SER A 60 -1.04 -5.45 1.50
C SER A 60 -1.27 -3.95 1.34
N ILE A 61 -2.49 -3.52 1.60
CA ILE A 61 -2.83 -2.11 1.73
C ILE A 61 -3.60 -1.88 3.02
N SER A 62 -3.04 -1.05 3.89
CA SER A 62 -3.62 -0.68 5.18
C SER A 62 -4.13 0.75 5.14
N PHE A 63 -5.15 1.05 5.92
CA PHE A 63 -5.80 2.36 5.97
C PHE A 63 -5.78 2.90 7.41
N GLN A 64 -5.92 4.21 7.56
CA GLN A 64 -5.94 4.88 8.86
C GLN A 64 -7.03 4.34 9.80
N ASN A 65 -8.14 3.84 9.26
CA ASN A 65 -9.24 3.24 10.03
C ASN A 65 -8.97 1.78 10.47
N ALA A 66 -7.70 1.36 10.54
CA ALA A 66 -7.26 0.01 10.88
C ALA A 66 -7.77 -1.10 9.95
N HIS A 67 -8.36 -0.75 8.81
CA HIS A 67 -8.67 -1.73 7.77
C HIS A 67 -7.41 -2.09 7.00
N THR A 68 -7.18 -3.38 6.78
CA THR A 68 -6.14 -3.86 5.88
C THR A 68 -6.75 -4.81 4.88
N LEU A 69 -6.48 -4.57 3.60
CA LEU A 69 -6.85 -5.45 2.51
C LEU A 69 -5.61 -6.23 2.09
N TYR A 70 -5.83 -7.50 1.77
CA TYR A 70 -4.83 -8.40 1.22
C TYR A 70 -5.27 -8.85 -0.18
N PRO A 71 -4.32 -9.25 -1.05
CA PRO A 71 -4.63 -10.02 -2.24
C PRO A 71 -5.53 -11.22 -1.87
N PRO A 72 -6.54 -11.55 -2.68
CA PRO A 72 -6.72 -11.16 -4.08
C PRO A 72 -7.49 -9.86 -4.31
N PHE A 73 -7.64 -8.97 -3.32
CA PHE A 73 -8.41 -7.71 -3.42
C PHE A 73 -9.74 -7.91 -4.18
N GLN A 74 -10.46 -8.98 -3.81
CA GLN A 74 -11.74 -9.35 -4.43
C GLN A 74 -12.88 -8.63 -3.73
N ARG A 75 -13.92 -8.32 -4.50
CA ARG A 75 -15.20 -7.88 -3.94
C ARG A 75 -15.80 -9.10 -3.22
N PRO A 76 -16.41 -8.92 -2.03
CA PRO A 76 -17.29 -9.95 -1.49
C PRO A 76 -18.46 -10.23 -2.46
#